data_AF-A0A835J4U6-F1
#
_entry.id   AF-A0A835J4U6-F1
#
_cell.length_a   1.000
_cell.length_b   1.000
_cell.length_c   1.000
_cell.angle_alpha   90.00
_cell.angle_beta   90.00
_cell.angle_gamma   90.00
#
_symmetry.space_group_name_H-M   'P 1'
#
loop_
_entity.id
_entity.type
_entity.pdbx_description
1 polymer ?
#
loop_
_entity_poly.entity_id
_entity_poly.type
_entity_poly.pdbx_seq_one_letter_code
_entity_poly.pdbx_strand_id
1 'polypeptide(L)'
;MLMNNIGEQVHRQVIDTGILPILVKIVKKKTELPVRERIFLLLDATQTALGGASGKFPQYYSAYYDLVCAGVQFPQRTRERPSNHQAAQESKKITLNGELVAARYEAGAHPVCCMTHRS
;
A
#
# COMPACT_ATOMS: atom_id res chain seq x y z
N MET A 1 0.40 10.17 -2.40
CA MET A 1 -0.73 11.11 -2.21
C MET A 1 -0.16 12.50 -1.99
N LEU A 2 -0.09 13.31 -3.06
CA LEU A 2 0.55 14.64 -3.02
C LEU A 2 -0.38 15.72 -2.43
N MET A 3 -1.69 15.51 -2.53
CA MET A 3 -2.71 16.49 -2.19
C MET A 3 -2.90 16.74 -0.68
N ASN A 4 -2.40 15.87 0.18
CA ASN A 4 -2.62 15.96 1.63
C ASN A 4 -1.65 16.92 2.35
N ASN A 5 -0.60 17.40 1.67
CA ASN A 5 0.49 18.17 2.30
C ASN A 5 0.60 19.63 1.80
N ILE A 6 -0.29 20.07 0.92
CA ILE A 6 -0.16 21.34 0.19
C ILE A 6 -0.81 22.53 0.90
N GLY A 7 -1.51 22.29 2.01
CA GLY A 7 -2.14 23.33 2.81
C GLY A 7 -3.35 23.99 2.14
N GLU A 8 -4.11 24.72 2.95
CA GLU A 8 -5.41 25.27 2.56
C GLU A 8 -5.32 26.31 1.43
N GLN A 9 -4.26 27.11 1.41
CA GLN A 9 -4.03 28.16 0.41
C GLN A 9 -3.95 27.59 -1.01
N VAL A 10 -3.27 26.45 -1.17
CA VAL A 10 -3.10 25.82 -2.48
C VAL A 10 -4.42 25.23 -2.96
N HIS A 11 -5.20 24.60 -2.08
CA HIS A 11 -6.54 24.12 -2.43
C HIS A 11 -7.46 25.25 -2.91
N ARG A 12 -7.45 26.40 -2.23
CA ARG A 12 -8.16 27.60 -2.70
C ARG A 12 -7.70 28.01 -4.09
N GLN A 13 -6.38 28.13 -4.31
CA GLN A 13 -5.86 28.51 -5.61
C GLN A 13 -6.28 27.55 -6.73
N VAL A 14 -6.27 26.24 -6.48
CA VAL A 14 -6.72 25.21 -7.44
C VAL A 14 -8.18 25.42 -7.82
N ILE A 15 -9.02 25.77 -6.85
CA ILE A 15 -10.45 26.03 -7.05
C ILE A 15 -10.66 27.35 -7.80
N ASP A 16 -10.06 28.44 -7.31
CA ASP A 16 -10.24 29.80 -7.83
C ASP A 16 -9.72 29.92 -9.27
N THR A 17 -8.63 29.22 -9.59
CA THR A 17 -8.07 29.17 -10.95
C THR A 17 -8.91 28.30 -11.90
N GLY A 18 -9.88 27.53 -11.38
CA GLY A 18 -10.74 26.68 -12.19
C GLY A 18 -10.03 25.43 -12.74
N ILE A 19 -9.02 24.91 -12.03
CA ILE A 19 -8.31 23.71 -12.46
C ILE A 19 -9.21 22.47 -12.44
N LEU A 20 -10.13 22.36 -11.46
CA LEU A 20 -11.04 21.22 -11.36
C LEU A 20 -11.95 21.07 -12.60
N PRO A 21 -12.65 22.13 -13.07
CA PRO A 21 -13.35 22.09 -14.36
C PRO A 21 -12.48 21.68 -15.55
N ILE A 22 -11.21 22.10 -15.59
CA ILE A 22 -10.28 21.75 -16.67
C ILE A 22 -9.97 20.26 -16.63
N LEU A 23 -9.65 19.70 -15.46
CA LEU A 23 -9.41 18.26 -15.28
C LEU A 23 -10.62 17.43 -15.72
N VAL A 24 -11.83 17.83 -15.32
CA VAL A 24 -13.08 17.17 -15.73
C VAL A 24 -13.25 17.22 -17.25
N LYS A 25 -12.99 18.38 -17.87
CA LYS A 25 -13.09 18.56 -19.33
C LYS A 25 -12.05 17.71 -20.08
N ILE A 26 -10.82 17.59 -19.57
CA ILE A 26 -9.79 16.71 -20.15
C ILE A 26 -10.27 15.27 -20.14
N VAL A 27 -10.81 14.79 -19.02
CA VAL A 27 -11.27 13.39 -18.90
C VAL A 27 -12.49 13.10 -19.79
N LYS A 28 -13.43 14.05 -19.89
CA LYS A 28 -14.64 13.93 -20.73
C LYS A 28 -14.32 13.97 -22.22
N LYS A 29 -13.22 14.60 -22.64
CA LYS A 29 -12.71 14.48 -24.01
C LYS A 29 -12.14 13.07 -24.25
N LYS A 30 -11.98 12.66 -25.51
CA LYS A 30 -11.29 11.42 -25.90
C LYS A 30 -9.79 11.52 -25.57
N THR A 31 -9.48 11.40 -24.29
CA THR A 31 -8.13 11.38 -23.72
C THR A 31 -7.73 9.94 -23.43
N GLU A 32 -6.44 9.64 -23.56
CA GLU A 32 -5.86 8.32 -23.30
C GLU A 32 -6.23 7.77 -21.92
N LEU A 33 -6.50 6.46 -21.85
CA LEU A 33 -6.91 5.76 -20.61
C LEU A 33 -5.99 6.03 -19.40
N PRO A 34 -4.64 5.98 -19.53
CA PRO A 34 -3.76 6.20 -18.38
C PRO A 34 -3.86 7.61 -17.79
N VAL A 35 -4.14 8.61 -18.63
CA VAL A 35 -4.31 10.00 -18.19
C VAL A 35 -5.65 10.16 -17.49
N ARG A 36 -6.71 9.60 -18.07
CA ARG A 36 -8.04 9.56 -17.46
C ARG A 36 -8.01 8.93 -16.07
N GLU A 37 -7.38 7.77 -15.93
CA GLU A 37 -7.25 7.06 -14.66
C GLU A 37 -6.48 7.85 -13.61
N ARG A 38 -5.35 8.47 -14.00
CA ARG A 38 -4.55 9.28 -13.08
C ARG A 38 -5.31 10.49 -12.55
N ILE A 39 -6.05 11.19 -13.42
CA ILE A 39 -6.88 12.34 -13.01
C ILE A 39 -8.00 11.88 -12.09
N PHE A 40 -8.67 10.77 -12.43
CA PHE A 40 -9.74 10.21 -11.61
C PHE A 40 -9.23 9.84 -10.22
N LEU A 41 -8.10 9.10 -10.13
CA LEU A 41 -7.46 8.74 -8.86
C LEU A 41 -7.10 9.97 -8.02
N LEU A 42 -6.58 11.00 -8.68
CA LEU A 42 -6.19 12.23 -8.00
C LEU A 42 -7.41 12.89 -7.34
N LEU A 43 -8.52 12.99 -8.08
CA LEU A 43 -9.76 13.57 -7.56
C LEU A 43 -10.38 12.70 -6.47
N ASP A 44 -10.45 11.38 -6.66
CA ASP A 44 -11.00 10.43 -5.70
C ASP A 44 -10.26 10.46 -4.35
N ALA A 45 -8.93 10.38 -4.41
CA ALA A 45 -8.13 10.36 -3.20
C ALA A 45 -8.18 11.71 -2.47
N THR A 46 -8.25 12.82 -3.21
CA THR A 46 -8.36 14.17 -2.64
C THR A 46 -9.72 14.41 -2.02
N GLN A 47 -10.82 14.09 -2.71
CA GLN A 47 -12.16 14.26 -2.15
C GLN A 47 -12.31 13.39 -0.90
N THR A 48 -11.79 12.16 -0.90
CA THR A 48 -11.80 11.28 0.27
C THR A 48 -11.04 11.88 1.44
N ALA A 49 -9.84 12.41 1.20
CA ALA A 49 -9.00 13.00 2.24
C ALA A 49 -9.56 14.30 2.83
N LEU A 50 -10.36 15.05 2.06
CA LEU A 50 -10.90 16.35 2.46
C LEU A 50 -12.33 16.28 3.03
N GLY A 51 -12.89 15.08 3.19
CA GLY A 51 -14.23 14.86 3.78
C GLY A 51 -15.38 14.81 2.76
N GLY A 52 -15.08 14.67 1.47
CA GLY A 52 -16.07 14.46 0.41
C GLY A 52 -17.04 15.64 0.26
N ALA A 53 -18.32 15.33 0.04
CA ALA A 53 -19.39 16.31 -0.19
C ALA A 53 -19.59 17.28 0.98
N SER A 54 -19.34 16.82 2.21
CA SER A 54 -19.46 17.63 3.44
C SER A 54 -18.11 18.20 3.89
N GLY A 55 -17.07 18.06 3.05
CA GLY A 55 -15.73 18.48 3.33
C GLY A 55 -15.51 19.99 3.21
N LYS A 56 -14.31 20.45 3.58
CA LYS A 56 -13.93 21.88 3.49
C LYS A 56 -13.89 22.40 2.05
N PHE A 57 -13.65 21.50 1.11
CA PHE A 57 -13.52 21.80 -0.32
C PHE A 57 -14.42 20.87 -1.14
N PRO A 58 -15.75 21.07 -1.10
CA PRO A 58 -16.71 20.18 -1.75
C PRO A 58 -16.57 20.16 -3.28
N GLN A 59 -15.87 21.14 -3.87
CA GLN A 59 -15.61 21.22 -5.31
C GLN A 59 -14.83 20.01 -5.83
N TYR A 60 -13.93 19.43 -5.01
CA TYR A 60 -13.23 18.20 -5.37
C TYR A 60 -14.21 17.02 -5.49
N TYR A 61 -15.17 16.93 -4.57
CA TYR A 61 -16.22 15.92 -4.63
C TYR A 61 -17.12 16.13 -5.86
N SER A 62 -17.54 17.36 -6.15
CA SER A 62 -18.34 17.65 -7.36
C SER A 62 -17.61 17.23 -8.63
N ALA A 63 -16.32 17.56 -8.76
CA ALA A 63 -15.51 17.17 -9.91
C ALA A 63 -15.36 15.65 -10.03
N TYR A 64 -15.16 14.95 -8.92
CA TYR A 64 -15.15 13.48 -8.87
C TYR A 64 -16.49 12.90 -9.31
N TYR A 65 -17.60 13.38 -8.74
CA TYR A 65 -18.95 12.91 -9.02
C TYR A 65 -19.32 13.09 -10.49
N ASP A 66 -18.96 14.23 -11.09
CA ASP A 66 -19.13 14.51 -12.52
C ASP A 66 -18.45 13.47 -13.42
N LEU A 67 -17.32 12.91 -13.01
CA LEU A 67 -16.61 11.88 -13.75
C LEU A 67 -17.25 10.51 -13.57
N VAL A 68 -17.72 10.20 -12.36
CA VAL A 68 -18.49 8.98 -12.08
C VAL A 68 -19.77 8.96 -12.92
N CYS A 69 -20.52 10.06 -12.96
CA CYS A 69 -21.72 10.19 -13.79
C CYS A 69 -21.42 10.09 -15.30
N ALA A 70 -20.21 10.46 -15.74
CA ALA A 70 -19.77 10.29 -17.11
C ALA A 70 -19.32 8.85 -17.46
N GLY A 71 -19.43 7.91 -16.51
CA GLY A 71 -19.07 6.50 -16.72
C GLY A 71 -17.57 6.23 -16.67
N VAL A 72 -16.78 7.14 -16.09
CA VAL A 72 -15.35 6.89 -15.84
C VAL A 72 -15.25 5.83 -14.73
N GLN A 73 -14.95 4.59 -15.14
CA GLN A 73 -14.76 3.47 -14.23
C GLN A 73 -13.28 3.15 -14.05
N PHE A 74 -12.95 2.64 -12.87
CA PHE A 74 -11.65 2.05 -12.60
C PHE A 74 -11.55 0.68 -13.29
N PRO A 75 -10.46 0.33 -13.98
CA PRO A 75 -10.11 -1.07 -14.09
C PRO A 75 -9.79 -1.53 -12.67
N GLN A 76 -10.63 -2.38 -12.07
CA GLN A 76 -10.36 -2.94 -10.75
C GLN A 76 -8.89 -3.35 -10.70
N ARG A 77 -8.12 -2.79 -9.76
CA ARG A 77 -6.78 -3.29 -9.52
C ARG A 77 -6.97 -4.74 -9.10
N THR A 78 -6.59 -5.69 -9.95
CA THR A 78 -6.39 -7.07 -9.53
C THR A 78 -5.55 -6.99 -8.29
N ARG A 79 -6.13 -7.28 -7.13
CA ARG A 79 -5.36 -7.49 -5.92
C ARG A 79 -4.50 -8.69 -6.25
N GLU A 80 -3.27 -8.47 -6.67
CA GLU A 80 -2.24 -9.50 -6.66
C GLU A 80 -2.10 -9.89 -5.20
N ARG A 81 -2.86 -10.91 -4.81
CA ARG A 81 -2.71 -11.58 -3.53
C ARG A 81 -1.27 -12.08 -3.55
N PRO A 82 -0.38 -11.65 -2.65
CA PRO A 82 0.98 -12.17 -2.65
C PRO A 82 0.85 -13.67 -2.52
N SER A 83 1.22 -14.41 -3.57
CA SER A 83 1.16 -15.87 -3.53
C SER A 83 2.24 -16.30 -2.56
N ASN A 84 1.81 -16.83 -1.41
CA ASN A 84 2.66 -17.36 -0.38
C ASN A 84 3.34 -18.64 -0.91
N HIS A 85 4.44 -18.50 -1.65
CA HIS A 85 5.33 -19.60 -2.01
C HIS A 85 6.67 -19.41 -1.29
N GLN A 86 6.66 -19.50 0.03
CA GLN A 86 7.83 -19.86 0.82
C GLN A 86 7.53 -21.17 1.55
N ALA A 87 7.65 -22.27 0.82
CA ALA A 87 7.87 -23.63 1.34
C ALA A 87 8.15 -24.56 0.16
N ALA A 88 9.42 -24.70 -0.24
CA ALA A 88 10.04 -25.87 -0.90
C ALA A 88 11.30 -25.49 -1.68
N GLN A 89 12.43 -25.30 -0.99
CA GLN A 89 13.76 -25.47 -1.58
C GLN A 89 14.64 -26.17 -0.54
N GLU A 90 14.47 -27.49 -0.43
CA GLU A 90 15.43 -28.37 0.22
C GLU A 90 16.49 -28.82 -0.80
N SER A 91 17.72 -28.99 -0.30
CA SER A 91 18.81 -29.80 -0.86
C SER A 91 19.56 -29.30 -2.10
N LYS A 92 20.72 -28.67 -1.85
CA LYS A 92 21.97 -29.01 -2.57
C LYS A 92 23.10 -29.26 -1.56
N LYS A 93 23.21 -30.53 -1.15
CA LYS A 93 24.38 -31.16 -0.54
C LYS A 93 25.51 -31.23 -1.56
N ILE A 94 26.72 -30.80 -1.20
CA ILE A 94 28.06 -31.35 -1.54
C ILE A 94 29.06 -30.55 -0.66
N THR A 95 29.40 -31.05 0.53
CA THR A 95 30.64 -31.77 0.86
C THR A 95 31.88 -30.86 0.91
N LEU A 96 32.44 -30.64 2.11
CA LEU A 96 33.77 -31.12 2.44
C LEU A 96 33.97 -31.10 3.96
N ASN A 97 34.25 -32.30 4.46
CA ASN A 97 34.51 -32.61 5.86
C ASN A 97 36.00 -32.40 6.10
N GLY A 98 36.37 -31.75 7.19
CA GLY A 98 37.78 -31.57 7.54
C GLY A 98 37.92 -30.90 8.90
N GLU A 99 37.98 -31.73 9.93
CA GLU A 99 38.99 -31.55 10.98
C GLU A 99 38.83 -30.35 11.94
N LEU A 100 38.28 -30.60 13.13
CA LEU A 100 39.05 -30.43 14.37
C LEU A 100 38.28 -30.98 15.58
N VAL A 101 38.78 -32.12 16.10
CA VAL A 101 39.02 -32.38 17.53
C VAL A 101 37.77 -32.37 18.43
N ALA A 102 37.14 -33.49 18.81
CA ALA A 102 37.68 -34.78 19.27
C ALA A 102 38.89 -34.63 20.21
N ALA A 103 38.71 -33.96 21.35
CA ALA A 103 39.53 -34.20 22.53
C ALA A 103 38.89 -33.67 23.81
N ARG A 104 38.52 -34.61 24.69
CA ARG A 104 38.70 -34.57 26.16
C ARG A 104 37.70 -33.71 26.95
N TYR A 105 36.72 -34.36 27.56
CA TYR A 105 36.80 -34.75 28.98
C TYR A 105 35.67 -35.74 29.34
N GLU A 106 36.06 -36.93 29.77
CA GLU A 106 35.21 -37.92 30.43
C GLU A 106 35.31 -37.72 31.94
N ALA A 107 34.21 -37.94 32.67
CA ALA A 107 34.10 -38.59 33.98
C ALA A 107 33.11 -37.90 34.93
N GLY A 108 32.10 -38.64 35.39
CA GLY A 108 31.46 -38.41 36.69
C GLY A 108 29.94 -38.56 36.78
N ALA A 109 29.46 -39.80 36.85
CA ALA A 109 28.33 -40.31 37.65
C ALA A 109 27.04 -39.45 37.87
N HIS A 110 25.93 -39.98 37.33
CA HIS A 110 24.52 -39.89 37.80
C HIS A 110 24.32 -40.21 39.32
N PRO A 111 23.09 -40.12 39.91
CA PRO A 111 21.86 -39.37 39.56
C PRO A 111 21.14 -38.71 40.79
N VAL A 112 19.90 -38.23 40.57
CA VAL A 112 18.75 -38.02 41.51
C VAL A 112 18.83 -36.97 42.63
N CYS A 113 17.92 -35.98 42.63
CA CYS A 113 16.70 -35.96 43.48
C CYS A 113 16.04 -34.54 43.50
N CYS A 114 14.76 -34.52 43.15
CA CYS A 114 13.63 -33.73 43.65
C CYS A 114 13.71 -32.26 44.13
N MET A 115 12.69 -31.52 43.64
CA MET A 115 11.82 -30.54 44.31
C MET A 115 12.30 -29.10 44.56
N THR A 116 11.51 -28.17 44.01
CA THR A 116 10.78 -27.03 44.64
C THR A 116 10.50 -25.99 43.53
N HIS A 117 9.42 -25.22 43.43
CA HIS A 117 8.12 -25.05 44.09
C HIS A 117 7.37 -23.96 43.27
N ARG A 118 6.04 -23.83 43.49
CA ARG A 118 5.16 -22.69 43.10
C ARG A 118 4.79 -22.58 41.61
N SER A 119 3.53 -22.39 41.22
CA SER A 119 2.39 -21.82 41.93
C SER A 119 1.06 -22.35 41.39
#